data_AF-R6MBG8-F1
#
_entry.id   AF-R6MBG8-F1
#
_cell.length_a   1.000
_cell.length_b   1.000
_cell.length_c   1.000
_cell.angle_alpha   90.00
_cell.angle_beta   90.00
_cell.angle_gamma   90.00
#
_symmetry.space_group_name_H-M   'P 1'
#
loop_
_entity.id
_entity.type
_entity.pdbx_description
1 polymer ?
#
loop_
_entity_poly.entity_id
_entity_poly.type
_entity_poly.pdbx_seq_one_letter_code
_entity_poly.pdbx_strand_id
1 'polypeptide(L)'
;MEIPFDYILISIMINLKNRKVKAEVSKQSLIKIINKIIYNLNVNEKEKLEIINNFDFEYELDTFYNNHIEYFELTSDSIILDDNVSIEDLENILENNDIDELILNEIDSLIESDISVIELMGIKIRKDLYKWLYLSLQEDDKLYRELLFARTEKNNLPEEQTIKQIKKHAFTRRIFFVNLENLDYDSAYDLLLYSDSLITFSTYKVLPFNIQNDMFDERNIYNNPFQKSLFFNDSLVRYLINYKLDYCFNESMGADLNYHKDDYKFYLKYYYLLCEEIETLPEGKLKNELEITKYRLMMILDGMFDNTLFMNKDNSNLEDYKGKYKFNELEAHFFVDEILSYNDKMYEHKDSYVIEYFNIIKKIFVKTYYSLTKDDNIINRIKENKLYGINKTSTKYFDDILSSPRRRIK
;
A
#
# COMPACT_ATOMS: atom_id res chain seq x y z
N MET A 1 35.04 3.00 -9.87
CA MET A 1 34.36 1.81 -9.32
C MET A 1 34.14 0.87 -10.47
N GLU A 2 34.50 -0.40 -10.31
CA GLU A 2 34.21 -1.45 -11.30
C GLU A 2 32.89 -2.15 -10.93
N ILE A 3 32.22 -2.73 -11.92
CA ILE A 3 31.00 -3.49 -11.66
C ILE A 3 31.39 -4.82 -11.02
N PRO A 4 30.71 -5.25 -9.93
CA PRO A 4 30.85 -6.59 -9.37
C PRO A 4 30.33 -7.70 -10.31
N PHE A 5 30.90 -7.89 -11.50
CA PHE A 5 30.32 -8.80 -12.51
C PHE A 5 30.15 -10.22 -11.98
N ASP A 6 31.21 -10.78 -11.38
CA ASP A 6 31.22 -12.12 -10.79
C ASP A 6 30.13 -12.25 -9.71
N TYR A 7 30.03 -11.25 -8.83
CA TYR A 7 28.99 -11.20 -7.79
C TYR A 7 27.59 -11.18 -8.39
N ILE A 8 27.31 -10.30 -9.36
CA ILE A 8 26.00 -10.19 -10.00
C ILE A 8 25.60 -11.52 -10.62
N LEU A 9 26.51 -12.14 -11.38
CA LEU A 9 26.22 -13.38 -12.07
C LEU A 9 25.98 -14.53 -11.08
N ILE A 10 26.81 -14.64 -10.04
CA ILE A 10 26.63 -15.67 -9.01
C ILE A 10 25.34 -15.44 -8.21
N SER A 11 25.03 -14.21 -7.80
CA SER A 11 23.78 -13.88 -7.11
C SER A 11 22.55 -14.24 -7.94
N ILE A 12 22.58 -14.00 -9.27
CA ILE A 12 21.51 -14.45 -10.17
C ILE A 12 21.38 -15.98 -10.16
N MET A 13 22.50 -16.71 -10.22
CA MET A 13 22.49 -18.18 -10.25
C MET A 13 22.01 -18.79 -8.93
N ILE A 14 22.42 -18.21 -7.79
CA ILE A 14 21.91 -18.55 -6.46
C ILE A 14 20.40 -18.31 -6.41
N ASN A 15 19.92 -17.16 -6.89
CA ASN A 15 18.49 -16.83 -6.90
C ASN A 15 17.68 -17.83 -7.73
N LEU A 16 18.13 -18.15 -8.94
CA LEU A 16 17.49 -19.15 -9.81
C LEU A 16 17.45 -20.54 -9.16
N LYS A 17 18.55 -20.94 -8.51
CA LYS A 17 18.67 -22.23 -7.82
C LYS A 17 17.76 -22.32 -6.59
N ASN A 18 17.69 -21.26 -5.78
CA ASN A 18 16.78 -21.16 -4.64
C ASN A 18 15.32 -21.30 -5.07
N ARG A 19 14.96 -20.70 -6.21
CA ARG A 19 13.63 -20.78 -6.83
C ARG A 19 13.37 -22.10 -7.56
N LYS A 20 14.34 -23.03 -7.57
CA LYS A 20 14.26 -24.34 -8.26
C LYS A 20 13.95 -24.21 -9.76
N VAL A 21 14.41 -23.12 -10.37
CA VAL A 21 14.35 -22.89 -11.81
C VAL A 21 15.70 -23.28 -12.40
N LYS A 22 15.72 -23.63 -13.69
CA LYS A 22 16.99 -23.85 -14.40
C LYS A 22 17.87 -22.61 -14.25
N ALA A 23 19.07 -22.79 -13.69
CA ALA A 23 20.05 -21.73 -13.50
C ALA A 23 20.75 -21.43 -14.84
N GLU A 24 20.01 -20.76 -15.72
CA GLU A 24 20.46 -20.35 -17.06
C GLU A 24 20.04 -18.90 -17.29
N VAL A 25 20.96 -18.10 -17.82
CA VAL A 25 20.67 -16.71 -18.22
C VAL A 25 21.23 -16.47 -19.61
N SER A 26 20.39 -15.94 -20.50
CA SER A 26 20.86 -15.51 -21.82
C SER A 26 21.77 -14.27 -21.70
N LYS A 27 22.84 -14.22 -22.51
CA LYS A 27 23.77 -13.08 -22.60
C LYS A 27 23.03 -11.77 -22.81
N GLN A 28 22.03 -11.76 -23.69
CA GLN A 28 21.21 -10.56 -23.93
C GLN A 28 20.45 -10.10 -22.68
N SER A 29 19.96 -11.02 -21.86
CA SER A 29 19.25 -10.67 -20.63
C SER A 29 20.22 -10.24 -19.55
N LEU A 30 21.36 -10.90 -19.42
CA LEU A 30 22.43 -10.52 -18.50
C LEU A 30 22.92 -9.08 -18.76
N ILE A 31 23.14 -8.71 -20.03
CA ILE A 31 23.47 -7.32 -20.42
C ILE A 31 22.39 -6.33 -19.94
N LYS A 32 21.10 -6.67 -20.11
CA LYS A 32 20.00 -5.80 -19.67
C LYS A 32 19.92 -5.69 -18.15
N ILE A 33 20.16 -6.79 -17.42
CA ILE A 33 20.20 -6.81 -15.96
C ILE A 33 21.33 -5.91 -15.47
N ILE A 34 22.54 -6.08 -15.99
CA ILE A 34 23.71 -5.28 -15.60
C ILE A 34 23.47 -3.79 -15.88
N ASN A 35 22.99 -3.44 -17.08
CA ASN A 35 22.65 -2.05 -17.41
C ASN A 35 21.64 -1.45 -16.42
N LYS A 36 20.64 -2.24 -16.01
CA LYS A 36 19.64 -1.81 -15.05
C LYS A 36 20.22 -1.67 -13.64
N ILE A 37 21.14 -2.56 -13.23
CA ILE A 37 21.87 -2.43 -11.97
C ILE A 37 22.66 -1.12 -11.97
N ILE A 38 23.51 -0.88 -12.97
CA ILE A 38 24.31 0.36 -13.08
C ILE A 38 23.44 1.61 -12.97
N TYR A 39 22.28 1.60 -13.64
CA TYR A 39 21.38 2.74 -13.64
C TYR A 39 20.78 3.02 -12.25
N ASN A 40 20.51 1.99 -11.45
CA ASN A 40 19.88 2.10 -10.14
C ASN A 40 20.86 2.24 -8.98
N LEU A 41 22.15 1.93 -9.17
CA LEU A 41 23.18 2.14 -8.15
C LEU A 41 23.19 3.59 -7.68
N ASN A 42 23.34 3.78 -6.36
CA ASN A 42 23.37 5.10 -5.73
C ASN A 42 24.75 5.78 -5.83
N VAL A 43 25.24 5.90 -7.06
CA VAL A 43 26.50 6.58 -7.40
C VAL A 43 26.22 7.80 -8.28
N ASN A 44 27.16 8.75 -8.34
CA ASN A 44 26.91 9.98 -9.09
C ASN A 44 26.93 9.73 -10.62
N GLU A 45 26.28 10.60 -11.40
CA GLU A 45 26.14 10.44 -12.86
C GLU A 45 27.49 10.32 -13.59
N LYS A 46 28.54 10.99 -13.10
CA LYS A 46 29.86 10.90 -13.69
C LYS A 46 30.46 9.50 -13.49
N GLU A 47 30.36 8.97 -12.28
CA GLU A 47 30.76 7.59 -11.95
C GLU A 47 29.95 6.56 -12.74
N LYS A 48 28.63 6.75 -12.89
CA LYS A 48 27.80 5.88 -13.76
C LYS A 48 28.31 5.85 -15.19
N LEU A 49 28.62 7.02 -15.77
CA LEU A 49 29.17 7.10 -17.12
C LEU A 49 30.56 6.45 -17.23
N GLU A 50 31.42 6.63 -16.23
CA GLU A 50 32.73 5.97 -16.17
C GLU A 50 32.56 4.44 -16.11
N ILE A 51 31.65 3.93 -15.29
CA ILE A 51 31.30 2.51 -15.22
C ILE A 51 30.84 1.99 -16.58
N ILE A 52 29.86 2.66 -17.21
CA ILE A 52 29.31 2.26 -18.51
C ILE A 52 30.39 2.24 -19.60
N ASN A 53 31.27 3.24 -19.63
CA ASN A 53 32.29 3.35 -20.67
C ASN A 53 33.43 2.33 -20.50
N ASN A 54 33.70 1.91 -19.26
CA ASN A 54 34.79 0.99 -18.95
C ASN A 54 34.34 -0.48 -18.93
N PHE A 55 33.03 -0.76 -18.87
CA PHE A 55 32.50 -2.12 -18.81
C PHE A 55 32.46 -2.78 -20.19
N ASP A 56 33.30 -3.79 -20.40
CA ASP A 56 33.30 -4.66 -21.59
C ASP A 56 32.67 -6.01 -21.26
N PHE A 57 31.40 -6.16 -21.62
CA PHE A 57 30.62 -7.36 -21.28
C PHE A 57 31.27 -8.67 -21.77
N GLU A 58 31.81 -8.71 -22.99
CA GLU A 58 32.37 -9.96 -23.53
C GLU A 58 33.67 -10.32 -22.81
N TYR A 59 34.52 -9.31 -22.52
CA TYR A 59 35.73 -9.52 -21.73
C TYR A 59 35.45 -10.01 -20.31
N GLU A 60 34.49 -9.39 -19.62
CA GLU A 60 34.12 -9.76 -18.25
C GLU A 60 33.51 -11.17 -18.22
N LEU A 61 32.62 -11.50 -19.16
CA LEU A 61 32.01 -12.83 -19.24
C LEU A 61 33.04 -13.92 -19.56
N ASP A 62 33.95 -13.68 -20.52
CA ASP A 62 35.01 -14.62 -20.85
C ASP A 62 35.97 -14.80 -19.66
N THR A 63 36.31 -13.73 -18.95
CA THR A 63 37.17 -13.78 -17.76
C THR A 63 36.51 -14.59 -16.64
N PHE A 64 35.25 -14.31 -16.32
CA PHE A 64 34.46 -15.07 -15.36
C PHE A 64 34.43 -16.56 -15.72
N TYR A 65 34.05 -16.89 -16.96
CA TYR A 65 33.92 -18.27 -17.39
C TYR A 65 35.24 -19.03 -17.33
N ASN A 66 36.35 -18.42 -17.77
CA ASN A 66 37.66 -19.06 -17.71
C ASN A 66 38.13 -19.33 -16.28
N ASN A 67 37.75 -18.49 -15.32
CA ASN A 67 38.07 -18.67 -13.90
C ASN A 67 37.20 -19.72 -13.20
N HIS A 68 36.03 -20.04 -13.76
CA HIS A 68 34.99 -20.86 -13.13
C HIS A 68 34.44 -21.96 -14.05
N ILE A 69 35.26 -22.44 -14.99
CA ILE A 69 34.86 -23.38 -16.04
C ILE A 69 34.31 -24.71 -15.51
N GLU A 70 34.71 -25.09 -14.29
CA GLU A 70 34.23 -26.30 -13.60
C GLU A 70 32.79 -26.19 -13.09
N TYR A 71 32.23 -24.98 -12.98
CA TYR A 71 30.88 -24.75 -12.47
C TYR A 71 29.87 -24.38 -13.58
N PHE A 72 30.35 -23.90 -14.73
CA PHE A 72 29.51 -23.29 -15.76
C PHE A 72 29.71 -23.92 -17.14
N GLU A 73 28.64 -23.92 -17.94
CA GLU A 73 28.66 -24.13 -19.37
C GLU A 73 28.36 -22.81 -20.09
N LEU A 74 29.27 -22.38 -20.98
CA LEU A 74 29.08 -21.21 -21.82
C LEU A 74 28.71 -21.62 -23.24
N THR A 75 27.50 -21.24 -23.66
CA THR A 75 27.00 -21.46 -25.02
C THR A 75 27.15 -20.19 -25.87
N SER A 76 26.68 -20.23 -27.13
CA SER A 76 26.63 -19.02 -27.97
C SER A 76 25.81 -17.91 -27.32
N ASP A 77 24.70 -18.26 -26.68
CA ASP A 77 23.65 -17.31 -26.30
C ASP A 77 23.39 -17.24 -24.79
N SER A 78 23.87 -18.20 -24.00
CA SER A 78 23.59 -18.30 -22.56
C SER A 78 24.80 -18.78 -21.76
N ILE A 79 24.79 -18.43 -20.47
CA ILE A 79 25.61 -19.07 -19.44
C ILE A 79 24.70 -19.92 -18.54
N ILE A 80 25.15 -21.14 -18.25
CA ILE A 80 24.36 -22.17 -17.56
C ILE A 80 25.19 -22.69 -16.39
N LEU A 81 24.61 -22.76 -15.21
CA LEU A 81 25.21 -23.42 -14.04
C LEU A 81 25.01 -24.94 -14.14
N ASP A 82 26.05 -25.73 -13.87
CA ASP A 82 25.92 -27.19 -13.76
C ASP A 82 25.00 -27.55 -12.57
N ASP A 83 24.04 -28.45 -12.81
CA ASP A 83 23.03 -28.86 -11.83
C ASP A 83 23.63 -29.37 -10.51
N ASN A 84 24.84 -29.94 -10.55
CA ASN A 84 25.52 -30.53 -9.39
C ASN A 84 26.19 -29.51 -8.46
N VAL A 85 26.39 -28.27 -8.92
CA VAL A 85 27.07 -27.22 -8.14
C VAL A 85 26.18 -26.79 -6.98
N SER A 86 26.66 -26.86 -5.74
CA SER A 86 25.85 -26.45 -4.58
C SER A 86 25.80 -24.92 -4.41
N ILE A 87 24.90 -24.42 -3.57
CA ILE A 87 24.88 -22.99 -3.22
C ILE A 87 26.14 -22.62 -2.43
N GLU A 88 26.62 -23.51 -1.56
CA GLU A 88 27.86 -23.33 -0.80
C GLU A 88 29.07 -23.18 -1.73
N ASP A 89 29.14 -23.95 -2.83
CA ASP A 89 30.19 -23.81 -3.83
C ASP A 89 30.18 -22.41 -4.48
N LEU A 90 28.98 -21.85 -4.73
CA LEU A 90 28.80 -20.51 -5.28
C LEU A 90 29.16 -19.41 -4.28
N GLU A 91 28.75 -19.55 -3.03
CA GLU A 91 29.09 -18.62 -1.95
C GLU A 91 30.62 -18.57 -1.70
N ASN A 92 31.30 -19.72 -1.79
CA ASN A 92 32.76 -19.81 -1.68
C ASN A 92 33.50 -19.01 -2.76
N ILE A 93 32.92 -18.84 -3.96
CA ILE A 93 33.51 -17.98 -5.00
C ILE A 93 33.48 -16.50 -4.56
N LEU A 94 32.52 -16.11 -3.73
CA LEU A 94 32.31 -14.73 -3.29
C LEU A 94 33.06 -14.36 -1.99
N GLU A 95 33.60 -15.32 -1.25
CA GLU A 95 34.16 -15.14 0.12
C GLU A 95 35.30 -14.12 0.26
N ASN A 96 35.92 -13.65 -0.84
CA ASN A 96 37.04 -12.71 -0.83
C ASN A 96 36.79 -11.45 -1.69
N ASN A 97 35.58 -10.91 -1.69
CA ASN A 97 35.31 -9.67 -2.39
C ASN A 97 35.73 -8.43 -1.56
N ASP A 98 36.47 -7.50 -2.17
CA ASP A 98 36.83 -6.20 -1.55
C ASP A 98 35.75 -5.13 -1.85
N ILE A 99 34.50 -5.57 -2.08
CA ILE A 99 33.42 -4.72 -2.59
C ILE A 99 32.61 -4.16 -1.42
N ASP A 100 32.20 -2.90 -1.52
CA ASP A 100 31.41 -2.23 -0.49
C ASP A 100 30.07 -2.98 -0.26
N GLU A 101 29.83 -3.38 0.98
CA GLU A 101 28.63 -4.09 1.42
C GLU A 101 27.34 -3.34 1.07
N LEU A 102 27.35 -2.00 1.04
CA LEU A 102 26.19 -1.20 0.63
C LEU A 102 25.86 -1.42 -0.86
N ILE A 103 26.87 -1.55 -1.72
CA ILE A 103 26.69 -1.81 -3.15
C ILE A 103 26.15 -3.22 -3.35
N LEU A 104 26.70 -4.20 -2.63
CA LEU A 104 26.22 -5.59 -2.70
C LEU A 104 24.76 -5.68 -2.28
N ASN A 105 24.37 -5.04 -1.17
CA ASN A 105 22.98 -4.97 -0.71
C ASN A 105 22.05 -4.30 -1.74
N GLU A 106 22.49 -3.25 -2.45
CA GLU A 106 21.72 -2.64 -3.54
C GLU A 106 21.52 -3.61 -4.72
N ILE A 107 22.57 -4.36 -5.08
CA ILE A 107 22.52 -5.38 -6.13
C ILE A 107 21.56 -6.50 -5.76
N ASP A 108 21.69 -7.06 -4.55
CA ASP A 108 20.83 -8.14 -4.07
C ASP A 108 19.38 -7.69 -4.01
N SER A 109 19.12 -6.48 -3.51
CA SER A 109 17.79 -5.89 -3.52
C SER A 109 17.20 -5.83 -4.93
N LEU A 110 17.98 -5.45 -5.95
CA LEU A 110 17.51 -5.41 -7.33
C LEU A 110 17.25 -6.81 -7.90
N ILE A 111 18.14 -7.76 -7.65
CA ILE A 111 18.02 -9.16 -8.14
C ILE A 111 16.80 -9.84 -7.51
N GLU A 112 16.58 -9.62 -6.21
CA GLU A 112 15.55 -10.30 -5.44
C GLU A 112 14.17 -9.65 -5.54
N SER A 113 14.09 -8.34 -5.75
CA SER A 113 12.83 -7.59 -5.63
C SER A 113 12.42 -6.77 -6.86
N ASP A 114 13.34 -6.43 -7.79
CA ASP A 114 12.94 -5.73 -9.00
C ASP A 114 12.32 -6.69 -10.02
N ILE A 115 11.03 -6.50 -10.25
CA ILE A 115 10.22 -7.30 -11.16
C ILE A 115 10.80 -7.43 -12.57
N SER A 116 11.37 -6.36 -13.11
CA SER A 116 11.94 -6.42 -14.45
C SER A 116 13.27 -7.16 -14.48
N VAL A 117 14.04 -7.14 -13.38
CA VAL A 117 15.23 -8.01 -13.24
C VAL A 117 14.79 -9.47 -13.14
N ILE A 118 13.81 -9.78 -12.29
CA ILE A 118 13.22 -11.13 -12.14
C ILE A 118 12.77 -11.69 -13.51
N GLU A 119 12.05 -10.89 -14.30
CA GLU A 119 11.64 -11.32 -15.65
C GLU A 119 12.80 -11.51 -16.62
N LEU A 120 13.85 -10.69 -16.53
CA LEU A 120 15.06 -10.84 -17.34
C LEU A 120 15.86 -12.10 -16.94
N MET A 121 15.77 -12.55 -15.69
CA MET A 121 16.30 -13.85 -15.26
C MET A 121 15.48 -15.04 -15.83
N GLY A 122 14.38 -14.78 -16.54
CA GLY A 122 13.54 -15.81 -17.13
C GLY A 122 12.43 -16.34 -16.22
N ILE A 123 12.24 -15.72 -15.04
CA ILE A 123 11.19 -16.12 -14.10
C ILE A 123 9.84 -15.56 -14.56
N LYS A 124 8.85 -16.44 -14.63
CA LYS A 124 7.50 -16.09 -15.11
C LYS A 124 6.59 -15.68 -13.95
N ILE A 125 6.36 -14.39 -13.85
CA ILE A 125 5.44 -13.81 -12.86
C ILE A 125 3.98 -14.06 -13.28
N ARG A 126 3.13 -14.44 -12.32
CA ARG A 126 1.69 -14.71 -12.51
C ARG A 126 0.82 -13.45 -12.70
N LYS A 127 1.21 -12.59 -13.65
CA LYS A 127 0.51 -11.34 -14.01
C LYS A 127 -0.94 -11.57 -14.46
N ASP A 128 -1.27 -12.77 -14.92
CA ASP A 128 -2.63 -13.20 -15.25
C ASP A 128 -3.56 -13.13 -14.03
N LEU A 129 -3.08 -13.57 -12.87
CA LEU A 129 -3.81 -13.55 -11.60
C LEU A 129 -4.05 -12.11 -11.16
N TYR A 130 -3.01 -11.27 -11.20
CA TYR A 130 -3.14 -9.84 -10.90
C TYR A 130 -4.18 -9.16 -11.80
N LYS A 131 -4.08 -9.38 -13.12
CA LYS A 131 -4.99 -8.78 -14.10
C LYS A 131 -6.44 -9.16 -13.84
N TRP A 132 -6.70 -10.43 -13.52
CA TRP A 132 -8.05 -10.88 -13.17
C TRP A 132 -8.58 -10.15 -11.93
N LEU A 133 -7.77 -10.07 -10.87
CA LEU A 133 -8.16 -9.41 -9.63
C LEU A 133 -8.40 -7.90 -9.84
N TYR A 134 -7.56 -7.25 -10.62
CA TYR A 134 -7.71 -5.85 -11.01
C TYR A 134 -9.03 -5.58 -11.72
N LEU A 135 -9.37 -6.37 -12.74
CA LEU A 135 -10.64 -6.22 -13.46
C LEU A 135 -11.85 -6.50 -12.56
N SER A 136 -11.74 -7.50 -11.68
CA SER A 136 -12.79 -7.84 -10.72
C SER A 136 -13.08 -6.70 -9.74
N LEU A 137 -12.04 -6.05 -9.21
CA LEU A 137 -12.18 -4.93 -8.28
C LEU A 137 -12.55 -3.61 -8.96
N GLN A 138 -12.19 -3.41 -10.23
CA GLN A 138 -12.71 -2.28 -11.01
C GLN A 138 -14.23 -2.37 -11.20
N GLU A 139 -14.76 -3.58 -11.44
CA GLU A 139 -16.22 -3.75 -11.53
C GLU A 139 -16.90 -3.49 -10.18
N ASP A 140 -16.26 -3.86 -9.07
CA ASP A 140 -16.75 -3.50 -7.74
C ASP A 140 -16.81 -1.98 -7.53
N ASP A 141 -15.74 -1.23 -7.86
CA ASP A 141 -15.76 0.25 -7.74
C ASP A 141 -16.96 0.86 -8.49
N LYS A 142 -17.27 0.33 -9.68
CA LYS A 142 -18.45 0.73 -10.44
C LYS A 142 -19.75 0.35 -9.72
N LEU A 143 -19.89 -0.88 -9.24
CA LEU A 143 -21.09 -1.34 -8.53
C LEU A 143 -21.34 -0.57 -7.24
N TYR A 144 -20.31 -0.19 -6.49
CA TYR A 144 -20.46 0.64 -5.28
C TYR A 144 -20.89 2.07 -5.61
N ARG A 145 -20.43 2.64 -6.75
CA ARG A 145 -20.96 3.91 -7.26
C ARG A 145 -22.43 3.80 -7.66
N GLU A 146 -22.82 2.73 -8.36
CA GLU A 146 -24.22 2.47 -8.68
C GLU A 146 -25.08 2.33 -7.42
N LEU A 147 -24.57 1.66 -6.39
CA LEU A 147 -25.25 1.52 -5.10
C LEU A 147 -25.44 2.86 -4.39
N LEU A 148 -24.42 3.74 -4.43
CA LEU A 148 -24.53 5.11 -3.94
C LEU A 148 -25.70 5.83 -4.64
N PHE A 149 -25.69 5.86 -5.98
CA PHE A 149 -26.74 6.53 -6.76
C PHE A 149 -28.14 5.95 -6.47
N ALA A 150 -28.26 4.63 -6.36
CA ALA A 150 -29.55 3.98 -6.06
C ALA A 150 -30.12 4.42 -4.70
N ARG A 151 -29.26 4.65 -3.70
CA ARG A 151 -29.66 5.00 -2.33
C ARG A 151 -29.85 6.50 -2.11
N THR A 152 -29.13 7.35 -2.83
CA THR A 152 -29.21 8.81 -2.65
C THR A 152 -30.18 9.49 -3.60
N GLU A 153 -30.27 9.05 -4.86
CA GLU A 153 -31.03 9.80 -5.87
C GLU A 153 -32.49 9.36 -6.03
N LYS A 154 -32.97 8.35 -5.27
CA LYS A 154 -34.34 7.79 -5.39
C LYS A 154 -34.75 7.47 -6.84
N ASN A 155 -33.78 7.27 -7.72
CA ASN A 155 -33.99 6.84 -9.08
C ASN A 155 -34.28 5.33 -9.04
N ASN A 156 -35.14 4.82 -9.92
CA ASN A 156 -35.51 3.40 -10.05
C ASN A 156 -34.34 2.48 -10.47
N LEU A 157 -33.10 2.78 -10.04
CA LEU A 157 -31.97 1.89 -10.16
C LEU A 157 -32.22 0.66 -9.30
N PRO A 158 -31.94 -0.56 -9.81
CA PRO A 158 -32.29 -1.77 -9.11
C PRO A 158 -31.26 -2.05 -8.01
N GLU A 159 -31.39 -1.37 -6.86
CA GLU A 159 -30.53 -1.57 -5.67
C GLU A 159 -30.32 -3.06 -5.39
N GLU A 160 -31.41 -3.84 -5.40
CA GLU A 160 -31.36 -5.29 -5.19
C GLU A 160 -30.48 -6.02 -6.22
N GLN A 161 -30.54 -5.61 -7.50
CA GLN A 161 -29.72 -6.20 -8.56
C GLN A 161 -28.24 -5.82 -8.39
N THR A 162 -27.95 -4.56 -8.06
CA THR A 162 -26.58 -4.09 -7.76
C THR A 162 -26.01 -4.86 -6.56
N ILE A 163 -26.77 -4.97 -5.46
CA ILE A 163 -26.41 -5.77 -4.28
C ILE A 163 -26.13 -7.23 -4.65
N LYS A 164 -26.96 -7.84 -5.51
CA LYS A 164 -26.78 -9.22 -5.96
C LYS A 164 -25.49 -9.37 -6.77
N GLN A 165 -25.13 -8.39 -7.60
CA GLN A 165 -23.88 -8.38 -8.35
C GLN A 165 -22.67 -8.24 -7.43
N ILE A 166 -22.69 -7.30 -6.48
CA ILE A 166 -21.63 -7.13 -5.48
C ILE A 166 -21.39 -8.44 -4.73
N LYS A 167 -22.45 -9.12 -4.25
CA LYS A 167 -22.33 -10.43 -3.60
C LYS A 167 -21.67 -11.49 -4.48
N LYS A 168 -22.05 -11.57 -5.75
CA LYS A 168 -21.47 -12.54 -6.69
C LYS A 168 -19.98 -12.28 -6.90
N HIS A 169 -19.60 -11.01 -7.09
CA HIS A 169 -18.21 -10.62 -7.27
C HIS A 169 -17.39 -10.88 -6.00
N ALA A 170 -17.90 -10.51 -4.82
CA ALA A 170 -17.27 -10.83 -3.53
C ALA A 170 -17.05 -12.33 -3.34
N PHE A 171 -18.08 -13.15 -3.59
CA PHE A 171 -17.95 -14.61 -3.49
C PHE A 171 -16.90 -15.18 -4.45
N THR A 172 -16.86 -14.68 -5.70
CA THR A 172 -15.90 -15.13 -6.70
C THR A 172 -14.47 -14.76 -6.29
N ARG A 173 -14.26 -13.55 -5.74
CA ARG A 173 -12.96 -13.13 -5.21
C ARG A 173 -12.52 -13.93 -3.99
N ARG A 174 -13.43 -14.28 -3.08
CA ARG A 174 -13.11 -15.18 -1.96
C ARG A 174 -12.56 -16.51 -2.46
N ILE A 175 -13.22 -17.13 -3.43
CA ILE A 175 -12.73 -18.36 -4.06
C ILE A 175 -11.35 -18.13 -4.68
N PHE A 176 -11.15 -17.00 -5.37
CA PHE A 176 -9.85 -16.66 -5.94
C PHE A 176 -8.74 -16.59 -4.87
N PHE A 177 -8.96 -15.88 -3.75
CA PHE A 177 -7.97 -15.77 -2.68
C PHE A 177 -7.69 -17.10 -1.98
N VAL A 178 -8.72 -17.92 -1.72
CA VAL A 178 -8.53 -19.28 -1.20
C VAL A 178 -7.67 -20.14 -2.14
N ASN A 179 -7.81 -19.95 -3.46
CA ASN A 179 -6.94 -20.64 -4.41
C ASN A 179 -5.54 -20.05 -4.46
N LEU A 180 -5.40 -18.73 -4.23
CA LEU A 180 -4.12 -18.02 -4.19
C LEU A 180 -3.22 -18.52 -3.05
N GLU A 181 -3.81 -18.93 -1.92
CA GLU A 181 -3.09 -19.57 -0.80
C GLU A 181 -2.36 -20.86 -1.20
N ASN A 182 -2.68 -21.46 -2.35
CA ASN A 182 -1.98 -22.65 -2.86
C ASN A 182 -0.79 -22.32 -3.79
N LEU A 183 -0.47 -21.03 -4.00
CA LEU A 183 0.76 -20.67 -4.70
C LEU A 183 1.97 -21.03 -3.84
N ASP A 184 3.06 -21.44 -4.50
CA ASP A 184 4.36 -21.53 -3.84
C ASP A 184 4.85 -20.15 -3.38
N TYR A 185 5.78 -20.16 -2.42
CA TYR A 185 6.34 -18.95 -1.81
C TYR A 185 6.80 -17.93 -2.86
N ASP A 186 7.63 -18.36 -3.81
CA ASP A 186 8.24 -17.48 -4.80
C ASP A 186 7.18 -16.88 -5.73
N SER A 187 6.24 -17.69 -6.21
CA SER A 187 5.12 -17.21 -7.03
C SER A 187 4.22 -16.21 -6.31
N ALA A 188 3.97 -16.41 -5.01
CA ALA A 188 3.17 -15.49 -4.20
C ALA A 188 3.92 -14.19 -3.93
N TYR A 189 5.22 -14.28 -3.61
CA TYR A 189 6.10 -13.14 -3.37
C TYR A 189 6.29 -12.29 -4.64
N ASP A 190 6.55 -12.92 -5.79
CA ASP A 190 6.65 -12.23 -7.08
C ASP A 190 5.36 -11.51 -7.48
N LEU A 191 4.20 -12.09 -7.14
CA LEU A 191 2.89 -11.46 -7.36
C LEU A 191 2.71 -10.22 -6.47
N LEU A 192 3.17 -10.29 -5.21
CA LEU A 192 3.18 -9.15 -4.28
C LEU A 192 4.11 -8.04 -4.80
N LEU A 193 5.36 -8.36 -5.13
CA LEU A 193 6.31 -7.43 -5.74
C LEU A 193 5.78 -6.79 -7.02
N TYR A 194 5.06 -7.57 -7.85
CA TYR A 194 4.41 -7.03 -9.04
C TYR A 194 3.36 -5.99 -8.68
N SER A 195 2.55 -6.26 -7.65
CA SER A 195 1.54 -5.31 -7.18
C SER A 195 2.17 -4.04 -6.61
N ASP A 196 3.29 -4.15 -5.86
CA ASP A 196 4.04 -3.01 -5.33
C ASP A 196 4.59 -2.14 -6.46
N SER A 197 5.21 -2.76 -7.47
CA SER A 197 5.75 -2.03 -8.63
C SER A 197 4.68 -1.15 -9.30
N LEU A 198 3.44 -1.63 -9.41
CA LEU A 198 2.34 -0.91 -10.04
C LEU A 198 1.79 0.25 -9.21
N ILE A 199 2.04 0.26 -7.90
CA ILE A 199 1.72 1.37 -6.99
C ILE A 199 2.80 2.45 -7.10
N THR A 200 4.08 2.08 -7.12
CA THR A 200 5.21 3.02 -7.24
C THR A 200 5.12 3.88 -8.50
N PHE A 201 4.57 3.33 -9.60
CA PHE A 201 4.32 4.08 -10.84
C PHE A 201 2.99 4.87 -10.87
N SER A 202 2.19 4.87 -9.79
CA SER A 202 0.93 5.64 -9.69
C SER A 202 1.18 7.07 -9.20
N THR A 203 1.92 7.86 -9.98
CA THR A 203 2.40 9.22 -9.60
C THR A 203 1.39 10.36 -9.78
N TYR A 204 0.09 10.09 -9.73
CA TYR A 204 -0.92 11.15 -9.71
C TYR A 204 -1.80 11.00 -8.48
N LYS A 205 -1.39 11.66 -7.39
CA LYS A 205 -2.24 11.89 -6.21
C LYS A 205 -3.04 13.16 -6.50
N VAL A 206 -4.23 13.03 -7.06
CA VAL A 206 -5.13 14.18 -7.16
C VAL A 206 -5.89 14.25 -5.85
N LEU A 207 -5.49 15.20 -4.99
CA LEU A 207 -6.34 15.62 -3.89
C LEU A 207 -7.72 15.99 -4.46
N PRO A 208 -8.82 15.66 -3.77
CA PRO A 208 -10.18 15.94 -4.25
C PRO A 208 -10.40 17.43 -4.52
N PHE A 209 -9.53 18.30 -3.99
CA PHE A 209 -9.58 19.76 -4.12
C PHE A 209 -8.18 20.38 -4.23
N ASN A 210 -8.08 21.52 -4.91
CA ASN A 210 -6.88 22.38 -4.86
C ASN A 210 -6.79 23.02 -3.47
N ILE A 211 -5.81 22.64 -2.66
CA ILE A 211 -5.55 23.28 -1.36
C ILE A 211 -4.53 24.40 -1.58
N GLN A 212 -4.94 25.66 -1.37
CA GLN A 212 -3.98 26.77 -1.23
C GLN A 212 -3.51 26.84 0.23
N ASN A 213 -2.18 26.85 0.42
CA ASN A 213 -1.43 26.88 1.69
C ASN A 213 -1.39 25.54 2.43
N ASP A 214 -0.29 24.83 2.20
CA ASP A 214 -0.04 23.48 2.70
C ASP A 214 0.49 23.49 4.14
N MET A 215 -0.24 22.83 5.05
CA MET A 215 0.26 22.33 6.35
C MET A 215 0.06 20.81 6.47
N PHE A 216 -0.32 20.14 5.39
CA PHE A 216 -0.68 18.73 5.38
C PHE A 216 0.54 17.91 4.95
N ASP A 217 1.18 17.17 5.87
CA ASP A 217 2.34 16.36 5.51
C ASP A 217 1.92 15.07 4.79
N GLU A 218 1.84 15.16 3.46
CA GLU A 218 1.47 14.05 2.56
C GLU A 218 2.43 12.85 2.63
N ARG A 219 3.62 12.97 3.24
CA ARG A 219 4.61 11.90 3.24
C ARG A 219 4.36 10.86 4.32
N ASN A 220 3.69 11.24 5.41
CA ASN A 220 3.47 10.38 6.57
C ASN A 220 2.07 9.73 6.62
N ILE A 221 1.08 10.21 5.84
CA ILE A 221 -0.34 9.83 6.01
C ILE A 221 -0.87 8.86 4.93
N TYR A 222 -0.05 8.36 3.99
CA TYR A 222 -0.61 7.85 2.71
C TYR A 222 -0.09 6.55 2.12
N ASN A 223 0.00 5.48 2.91
CA ASN A 223 0.39 4.16 2.38
C ASN A 223 -0.67 3.06 2.46
N ASN A 224 -1.74 3.20 3.25
CA ASN A 224 -2.81 2.20 3.28
C ASN A 224 -4.04 2.62 2.42
N PRO A 225 -4.82 1.66 1.89
CA PRO A 225 -6.00 1.95 1.07
C PRO A 225 -7.12 2.66 1.83
N PHE A 226 -7.19 2.53 3.16
CA PHE A 226 -8.23 3.14 3.98
C PHE A 226 -8.10 4.67 4.04
N GLN A 227 -6.93 5.19 4.41
CA GLN A 227 -6.66 6.63 4.42
C GLN A 227 -6.81 7.22 3.03
N LYS A 228 -6.34 6.51 2.01
CA LYS A 228 -6.52 6.96 0.63
C LYS A 228 -7.99 7.09 0.23
N SER A 229 -8.86 6.21 0.75
CA SER A 229 -10.30 6.33 0.54
C SER A 229 -10.92 7.57 1.19
N LEU A 230 -10.31 8.08 2.26
CA LEU A 230 -10.77 9.25 3.00
C LEU A 230 -10.30 10.57 2.40
N PHE A 231 -9.08 10.61 1.87
CA PHE A 231 -8.40 11.87 1.53
C PHE A 231 -8.20 12.13 0.04
N PHE A 232 -8.20 11.11 -0.83
CA PHE A 232 -8.00 11.26 -2.28
C PHE A 232 -9.23 10.83 -3.04
N ASN A 233 -9.43 11.27 -4.29
CA ASN A 233 -10.51 10.77 -5.16
C ASN A 233 -10.08 9.71 -6.18
N ASP A 234 -8.79 9.39 -6.24
CA ASP A 234 -8.24 8.45 -7.20
C ASP A 234 -8.76 7.02 -7.01
N SER A 235 -8.60 6.21 -8.06
CA SER A 235 -8.90 4.78 -8.00
C SER A 235 -7.99 4.10 -6.97
N LEU A 236 -8.62 3.39 -6.04
CA LEU A 236 -7.96 2.71 -4.92
C LEU A 236 -7.63 1.26 -5.24
N VAL A 237 -8.02 0.77 -6.42
CA VAL A 237 -7.99 -0.66 -6.77
C VAL A 237 -6.60 -1.25 -6.62
N ARG A 238 -5.55 -0.55 -7.10
CA ARG A 238 -4.17 -1.05 -7.00
C ARG A 238 -3.70 -1.18 -5.54
N TYR A 239 -4.01 -0.17 -4.72
CA TYR A 239 -3.69 -0.17 -3.29
C TYR A 239 -4.44 -1.27 -2.54
N LEU A 240 -5.71 -1.48 -2.86
CA LEU A 240 -6.50 -2.58 -2.27
C LEU A 240 -5.93 -3.95 -2.63
N ILE A 241 -5.53 -4.15 -3.89
CA ILE A 241 -4.93 -5.42 -4.34
C ILE A 241 -3.66 -5.71 -3.57
N ASN A 242 -2.72 -4.76 -3.58
CA ASN A 242 -1.45 -4.90 -2.91
C ASN A 242 -1.63 -5.18 -1.41
N TYR A 243 -2.43 -4.37 -0.73
CA TYR A 243 -2.68 -4.54 0.70
C TYR A 243 -3.35 -5.89 1.02
N LYS A 244 -4.23 -6.40 0.14
CA LYS A 244 -4.84 -7.73 0.30
C LYS A 244 -3.87 -8.88 0.00
N LEU A 245 -3.01 -8.73 -1.01
CA LEU A 245 -1.95 -9.70 -1.32
C LEU A 245 -0.94 -9.79 -0.18
N ASP A 246 -0.53 -8.63 0.36
CA ASP A 246 0.35 -8.52 1.52
C ASP A 246 -0.26 -9.22 2.75
N TYR A 247 -1.53 -8.95 3.05
CA TYR A 247 -2.26 -9.64 4.12
C TYR A 247 -2.26 -11.17 3.92
N CYS A 248 -2.65 -11.64 2.74
CA CYS A 248 -2.73 -13.07 2.46
C CYS A 248 -1.35 -13.74 2.51
N PHE A 249 -0.33 -13.10 1.93
CA PHE A 249 1.04 -13.59 1.95
C PHE A 249 1.55 -13.73 3.39
N ASN A 250 1.46 -12.69 4.19
CA ASN A 250 1.95 -12.72 5.56
C ASN A 250 1.14 -13.63 6.50
N GLU A 251 -0.19 -13.72 6.33
CA GLU A 251 -1.03 -14.67 7.07
C GLU A 251 -0.59 -16.11 6.79
N SER A 252 -0.32 -16.44 5.52
CA SER A 252 0.18 -17.77 5.14
C SER A 252 1.54 -18.11 5.74
N MET A 253 2.37 -17.09 6.03
CA MET A 253 3.67 -17.26 6.69
C MET A 253 3.57 -17.30 8.23
N GLY A 254 2.37 -17.17 8.80
CA GLY A 254 2.18 -17.14 10.25
C GLY A 254 2.77 -15.89 10.92
N ALA A 255 3.01 -14.82 10.16
CA ALA A 255 3.46 -13.55 10.71
C ALA A 255 2.35 -12.95 11.59
N ASP A 256 2.67 -12.57 12.82
CA ASP A 256 1.69 -11.91 13.72
C ASP A 256 1.48 -10.46 13.30
N LEU A 257 0.72 -10.26 12.24
CA LEU A 257 0.39 -8.95 11.72
C LEU A 257 -0.84 -8.37 12.41
N ASN A 258 -0.63 -7.96 13.66
CA ASN A 258 -1.62 -7.22 14.41
C ASN A 258 -2.09 -5.94 13.68
N TYR A 259 -1.27 -5.34 12.81
CA TYR A 259 -1.62 -4.10 12.13
C TYR A 259 -2.85 -4.21 11.22
N HIS A 260 -3.06 -5.32 10.49
CA HIS A 260 -4.26 -5.47 9.66
C HIS A 260 -5.54 -5.59 10.50
N LYS A 261 -5.43 -6.22 11.67
CA LYS A 261 -6.53 -6.31 12.65
C LYS A 261 -6.79 -4.96 13.33
N ASP A 262 -5.74 -4.24 13.70
CA ASP A 262 -5.79 -2.86 14.19
C ASP A 262 -6.51 -1.97 13.16
N ASP A 263 -6.04 -1.97 11.89
CA ASP A 263 -6.62 -1.19 10.79
C ASP A 263 -8.08 -1.55 10.55
N TYR A 264 -8.42 -2.84 10.47
CA TYR A 264 -9.82 -3.26 10.30
C TYR A 264 -10.72 -2.65 11.37
N LYS A 265 -10.35 -2.82 12.64
CA LYS A 265 -11.17 -2.35 13.76
C LYS A 265 -11.25 -0.84 13.81
N PHE A 266 -10.14 -0.15 13.54
CA PHE A 266 -10.10 1.29 13.49
C PHE A 266 -11.03 1.83 12.40
N TYR A 267 -10.87 1.37 11.15
CA TYR A 267 -11.62 1.89 10.02
C TYR A 267 -13.07 1.43 9.98
N LEU A 268 -13.41 0.27 10.56
CA LEU A 268 -14.80 -0.12 10.78
C LEU A 268 -15.49 0.83 11.77
N LYS A 269 -14.84 1.16 12.89
CA LYS A 269 -15.39 2.13 13.86
C LYS A 269 -15.49 3.53 13.24
N TYR A 270 -14.48 3.93 12.47
CA TYR A 270 -14.47 5.17 11.69
C TYR A 270 -15.67 5.23 10.74
N TYR A 271 -15.92 4.16 9.98
CA TYR A 271 -17.03 4.08 9.02
C TYR A 271 -18.38 4.38 9.68
N TYR A 272 -18.67 3.76 10.82
CA TYR A 272 -19.93 4.01 11.53
C TYR A 272 -20.03 5.45 12.06
N LEU A 273 -18.94 6.00 12.62
CA LEU A 273 -18.92 7.40 13.07
C LEU A 273 -19.07 8.39 11.89
N LEU A 274 -18.55 8.05 10.71
CA LEU A 274 -18.75 8.83 9.49
C LEU A 274 -20.21 8.78 9.05
N CYS A 275 -20.86 7.62 9.08
CA CYS A 275 -22.30 7.50 8.81
C CYS A 275 -23.12 8.41 9.73
N GLU A 276 -22.87 8.36 11.04
CA GLU A 276 -23.54 9.20 12.04
C GLU A 276 -23.35 10.68 11.74
N GLU A 277 -22.12 11.12 11.43
CA GLU A 277 -21.84 12.54 11.14
C GLU A 277 -22.58 13.00 9.87
N ILE A 278 -22.57 12.20 8.80
CA ILE A 278 -23.23 12.53 7.52
C ILE A 278 -24.75 12.71 7.70
N GLU A 279 -25.39 11.91 8.56
CA GLU A 279 -26.82 12.04 8.84
C GLU A 279 -27.20 13.39 9.47
N THR A 280 -26.28 14.02 10.20
CA THR A 280 -26.49 15.33 10.83
C THR A 280 -26.33 16.51 9.87
N LEU A 281 -25.69 16.30 8.71
CA LEU A 281 -25.39 17.36 7.76
C LEU A 281 -26.61 17.70 6.89
N PRO A 282 -26.83 19.00 6.59
CA PRO A 282 -27.84 19.40 5.63
C PRO A 282 -27.48 18.91 4.22
N GLU A 283 -28.50 18.74 3.37
CA GLU A 283 -28.30 18.41 1.96
C GLU A 283 -27.47 19.49 1.27
N GLY A 284 -26.43 19.07 0.54
CA GLY A 284 -25.52 19.99 -0.11
C GLY A 284 -24.22 19.33 -0.56
N LYS A 285 -23.32 20.14 -1.13
CA LYS A 285 -22.07 19.66 -1.72
C LYS A 285 -21.21 18.88 -0.71
N LEU A 286 -21.04 19.41 0.50
CA LEU A 286 -20.25 18.77 1.55
C LEU A 286 -20.77 17.36 1.90
N LYS A 287 -22.10 17.23 2.07
CA LYS A 287 -22.73 15.94 2.36
C LYS A 287 -22.52 14.94 1.21
N ASN A 288 -22.68 15.39 -0.03
CA ASN A 288 -22.47 14.54 -1.21
C ASN A 288 -21.03 14.02 -1.31
N GLU A 289 -20.03 14.86 -1.05
CA GLU A 289 -18.62 14.45 -1.06
C GLU A 289 -18.34 13.43 0.07
N LEU A 290 -18.88 13.64 1.27
CA LEU A 290 -18.73 12.70 2.38
C LEU A 290 -19.48 11.38 2.12
N GLU A 291 -20.62 11.40 1.43
CA GLU A 291 -21.31 10.20 0.95
C GLU A 291 -20.44 9.40 -0.03
N ILE A 292 -19.81 10.06 -1.01
CA ILE A 292 -18.86 9.39 -1.92
C ILE A 292 -17.72 8.72 -1.12
N THR A 293 -17.14 9.45 -0.16
CA THR A 293 -16.08 8.94 0.71
C THR A 293 -16.52 7.77 1.55
N LYS A 294 -17.75 7.81 2.11
CA LYS A 294 -18.35 6.69 2.84
C LYS A 294 -18.42 5.43 1.97
N TYR A 295 -18.88 5.52 0.72
CA TYR A 295 -18.98 4.34 -0.16
C TYR A 295 -17.63 3.81 -0.60
N ARG A 296 -16.63 4.68 -0.76
CA ARG A 296 -15.27 4.25 -1.06
C ARG A 296 -14.65 3.51 0.12
N LEU A 297 -14.78 4.04 1.34
CA LEU A 297 -14.36 3.33 2.54
C LEU A 297 -15.10 1.99 2.70
N MET A 298 -16.42 1.97 2.43
CA MET A 298 -17.24 0.76 2.47
C MET A 298 -16.70 -0.32 1.52
N MET A 299 -16.40 0.06 0.27
CA MET A 299 -15.82 -0.86 -0.72
C MET A 299 -14.47 -1.42 -0.26
N ILE A 300 -13.60 -0.59 0.32
CA ILE A 300 -12.31 -1.05 0.83
C ILE A 300 -12.50 -2.03 2.00
N LEU A 301 -13.38 -1.73 2.96
CA LEU A 301 -13.66 -2.60 4.11
C LEU A 301 -14.32 -3.93 3.69
N ASP A 302 -15.26 -3.89 2.75
CA ASP A 302 -15.94 -5.07 2.21
C ASP A 302 -15.00 -5.91 1.34
N GLY A 303 -14.15 -5.27 0.54
CA GLY A 303 -13.18 -5.94 -0.32
C GLY A 303 -11.99 -6.54 0.44
N MET A 304 -11.51 -5.87 1.49
CA MET A 304 -10.34 -6.30 2.25
C MET A 304 -10.66 -7.44 3.22
N PHE A 305 -11.75 -7.30 3.98
CA PHE A 305 -12.05 -8.22 5.08
C PHE A 305 -13.34 -9.01 4.87
N ASP A 306 -13.80 -9.09 3.61
CA ASP A 306 -14.95 -9.90 3.26
C ASP A 306 -16.22 -9.54 4.06
N ASN A 307 -16.34 -8.25 4.40
CA ASN A 307 -17.52 -7.71 5.07
C ASN A 307 -18.70 -7.61 4.10
N THR A 308 -19.85 -7.24 4.67
CA THR A 308 -21.06 -6.93 3.92
C THR A 308 -21.71 -5.64 4.42
N LEU A 309 -20.91 -4.59 4.61
CA LEU A 309 -21.39 -3.27 5.03
C LEU A 309 -22.38 -2.70 4.03
N PHE A 310 -22.22 -2.99 2.73
CA PHE A 310 -23.22 -2.66 1.70
C PHE A 310 -24.64 -3.18 2.02
N MET A 311 -24.80 -4.20 2.87
CA MET A 311 -26.11 -4.69 3.31
C MET A 311 -26.75 -3.85 4.43
N ASN A 312 -26.08 -2.78 4.89
CA ASN A 312 -26.44 -2.00 6.07
C ASN A 312 -26.66 -2.87 7.32
N LYS A 313 -25.98 -4.01 7.40
CA LYS A 313 -26.00 -4.86 8.58
C LYS A 313 -24.98 -4.35 9.58
N ASP A 314 -25.38 -4.32 10.84
CA ASP A 314 -24.47 -4.14 11.94
C ASP A 314 -23.57 -5.38 12.01
N ASN A 315 -22.29 -5.22 11.67
CA ASN A 315 -21.28 -6.28 11.72
C ASN A 315 -20.46 -6.18 13.03
N SER A 316 -21.04 -5.60 14.09
CA SER A 316 -20.40 -5.45 15.40
C SER A 316 -20.30 -6.76 16.20
N ASN A 317 -19.50 -7.72 15.72
CA ASN A 317 -18.71 -8.54 16.64
C ASN A 317 -17.37 -7.81 16.89
N LEU A 318 -17.47 -6.64 17.54
CA LEU A 318 -16.34 -5.75 17.85
C LEU A 318 -15.70 -6.03 19.21
N GLU A 319 -16.14 -7.06 19.94
CA GLU A 319 -15.68 -7.29 21.31
C GLU A 319 -14.25 -7.87 21.38
N ASP A 320 -13.50 -7.38 22.37
CA ASP A 320 -12.20 -7.85 22.84
C ASP A 320 -10.97 -7.78 21.91
N TYR A 321 -10.66 -6.60 21.35
CA TYR A 321 -9.28 -6.35 20.91
C TYR A 321 -8.71 -5.09 21.54
N LYS A 322 -7.63 -5.28 22.28
CA LYS A 322 -6.81 -4.21 22.86
C LYS A 322 -5.61 -3.99 21.95
N GLY A 323 -5.90 -3.43 20.78
CA GLY A 323 -4.88 -2.94 19.84
C GLY A 323 -4.07 -1.81 20.44
N LYS A 324 -2.82 -1.65 20.01
CA LYS A 324 -1.96 -0.54 20.51
C LYS A 324 -2.16 0.74 19.71
N TYR A 325 -2.70 0.67 18.49
CA TYR A 325 -3.01 1.81 17.61
C TYR A 325 -1.92 2.89 17.53
N LYS A 326 -0.64 2.51 17.68
CA LYS A 326 0.49 3.46 17.87
C LYS A 326 0.68 4.41 16.70
N PHE A 327 0.42 3.95 15.49
CA PHE A 327 0.51 4.80 14.31
C PHE A 327 -0.64 5.82 14.28
N ASN A 328 -1.86 5.37 14.57
CA ASN A 328 -3.04 6.24 14.68
C ASN A 328 -2.92 7.26 15.83
N GLU A 329 -2.16 6.96 16.89
CA GLU A 329 -1.88 7.91 17.99
C GLU A 329 -1.18 9.17 17.47
N LEU A 330 -0.08 9.01 16.73
CA LEU A 330 0.69 10.12 16.19
C LEU A 330 -0.15 10.96 15.22
N GLU A 331 -0.94 10.31 14.36
CA GLU A 331 -1.84 10.98 13.43
C GLU A 331 -2.99 11.71 14.13
N ALA A 332 -3.62 11.08 15.13
CA ALA A 332 -4.68 11.71 15.89
C ALA A 332 -4.17 12.97 16.62
N HIS A 333 -2.98 12.88 17.21
CA HIS A 333 -2.29 14.01 17.81
C HIS A 333 -2.00 15.14 16.81
N PHE A 334 -1.48 14.80 15.63
CA PHE A 334 -1.24 15.76 14.55
C PHE A 334 -2.54 16.43 14.10
N PHE A 335 -3.61 15.66 13.87
CA PHE A 335 -4.90 16.17 13.44
C PHE A 335 -5.57 17.08 14.49
N VAL A 336 -5.36 16.86 15.78
CA VAL A 336 -5.82 17.82 16.81
C VAL A 336 -5.21 19.20 16.56
N ASP A 337 -3.89 19.26 16.39
CA ASP A 337 -3.19 20.53 16.21
C ASP A 337 -3.54 21.18 14.86
N GLU A 338 -3.64 20.36 13.81
CA GLU A 338 -3.96 20.85 12.48
C GLU A 338 -5.37 21.42 12.40
N ILE A 339 -6.40 20.74 12.93
CA ILE A 339 -7.77 21.27 12.97
C ILE A 339 -7.78 22.61 13.72
N LEU A 340 -7.14 22.69 14.89
CA LEU A 340 -7.13 23.92 15.70
C LEU A 340 -6.34 25.06 15.03
N SER A 341 -5.45 24.77 14.09
CA SER A 341 -4.66 25.77 13.37
C SER A 341 -5.49 26.63 12.40
N TYR A 342 -6.60 26.11 11.87
CA TYR A 342 -7.47 26.85 10.96
C TYR A 342 -8.15 28.00 11.70
N ASN A 343 -8.04 29.21 11.15
CA ASN A 343 -8.68 30.39 11.71
C ASN A 343 -10.14 30.54 11.21
N ASP A 344 -10.98 31.24 11.98
CA ASP A 344 -12.42 31.36 11.68
C ASP A 344 -12.69 31.97 10.29
N LYS A 345 -11.84 32.90 9.82
CA LYS A 345 -12.01 33.55 8.51
C LYS A 345 -11.83 32.58 7.34
N MET A 346 -11.06 31.51 7.52
CA MET A 346 -10.85 30.50 6.48
C MET A 346 -12.15 29.76 6.13
N TYR A 347 -13.10 29.68 7.06
CA TYR A 347 -14.41 29.08 6.85
C TYR A 347 -15.43 30.02 6.17
N GLU A 348 -15.10 31.30 6.00
CA GLU A 348 -15.97 32.30 5.38
C GLU A 348 -15.77 32.40 3.85
N HIS A 349 -14.76 31.73 3.31
CA HIS A 349 -14.46 31.74 1.87
C HIS A 349 -15.43 30.86 1.06
N LYS A 350 -15.62 31.19 -0.23
CA LYS A 350 -16.57 30.50 -1.12
C LYS A 350 -16.30 28.99 -1.27
N ASP A 351 -15.05 28.56 -1.12
CA ASP A 351 -14.63 27.16 -1.18
C ASP A 351 -14.29 26.57 0.20
N SER A 352 -14.79 27.17 1.29
CA SER A 352 -14.57 26.70 2.67
C SER A 352 -15.05 25.27 2.92
N TYR A 353 -16.01 24.77 2.14
CA TYR A 353 -16.50 23.39 2.26
C TYR A 353 -15.37 22.34 2.11
N VAL A 354 -14.27 22.68 1.42
CA VAL A 354 -13.07 21.83 1.32
C VAL A 354 -12.39 21.70 2.68
N ILE A 355 -12.22 22.82 3.39
CA ILE A 355 -11.65 22.86 4.73
C ILE A 355 -12.58 22.13 5.71
N GLU A 356 -13.89 22.31 5.57
CA GLU A 356 -14.88 21.59 6.37
C GLU A 356 -14.83 20.08 6.10
N TYR A 357 -14.76 19.66 4.84
CA TYR A 357 -14.61 18.26 4.45
C TYR A 357 -13.41 17.61 5.15
N PHE A 358 -12.21 18.20 5.03
CA PHE A 358 -11.01 17.64 5.64
C PHE A 358 -11.07 17.66 7.17
N ASN A 359 -11.62 18.71 7.78
CA ASN A 359 -11.75 18.78 9.24
C ASN A 359 -12.78 17.79 9.79
N ILE A 360 -13.85 17.49 9.05
CA ILE A 360 -14.79 16.41 9.40
C ILE A 360 -14.08 15.05 9.39
N ILE A 361 -13.36 14.74 8.30
CA ILE A 361 -12.59 13.48 8.19
C ILE A 361 -11.59 13.34 9.36
N LYS A 362 -10.81 14.39 9.62
CA LYS A 362 -9.83 14.43 10.72
C LYS A 362 -10.51 14.34 12.10
N LYS A 363 -11.62 15.06 12.33
CA LYS A 363 -12.42 14.97 13.56
C LYS A 363 -12.85 13.54 13.82
N ILE A 364 -13.41 12.87 12.81
CA ILE A 364 -13.88 11.49 12.95
C ILE A 364 -12.70 10.55 13.25
N PHE A 365 -11.53 10.80 12.65
CA PHE A 365 -10.31 10.04 12.95
C PHE A 365 -9.92 10.16 14.43
N VAL A 366 -9.81 11.39 14.94
CA VAL A 366 -9.49 11.66 16.36
C VAL A 366 -10.55 11.05 17.29
N LYS A 367 -11.83 11.19 16.95
CA LYS A 367 -12.96 10.61 17.71
C LYS A 367 -12.89 9.08 17.72
N THR A 368 -12.53 8.47 16.60
CA THR A 368 -12.35 7.01 16.47
C THR A 368 -11.24 6.54 17.39
N TYR A 369 -10.05 7.13 17.28
CA TYR A 369 -8.90 6.82 18.12
C TYR A 369 -9.26 6.91 19.61
N TYR A 370 -9.75 8.07 20.05
CA TYR A 370 -10.13 8.28 21.44
C TYR A 370 -11.23 7.31 21.90
N SER A 371 -12.20 6.96 21.04
CA SER A 371 -13.26 6.03 21.39
C SER A 371 -12.74 4.62 21.70
N LEU A 372 -11.70 4.18 20.98
CA LEU A 372 -11.08 2.86 21.08
C LEU A 372 -10.03 2.78 22.20
N THR A 373 -9.23 3.83 22.39
CA THR A 373 -8.08 3.82 23.32
C THR A 373 -8.36 4.46 24.67
N LYS A 374 -9.30 5.41 24.74
CA LYS A 374 -9.50 6.28 25.91
C LYS A 374 -8.22 7.04 26.31
N ASP A 375 -7.40 7.40 25.33
CA ASP A 375 -6.16 8.14 25.54
C ASP A 375 -6.43 9.59 25.99
N ASP A 376 -6.19 9.87 27.27
CA ASP A 376 -6.37 11.19 27.87
C ASP A 376 -5.41 12.26 27.28
N ASN A 377 -4.32 11.86 26.61
CA ASN A 377 -3.42 12.81 25.94
C ASN A 377 -4.14 13.60 24.84
N ILE A 378 -5.13 13.00 24.17
CA ILE A 378 -5.97 13.70 23.20
C ILE A 378 -6.71 14.86 23.88
N ILE A 379 -7.31 14.62 25.04
CA ILE A 379 -8.03 15.65 25.81
C ILE A 379 -7.07 16.76 26.25
N ASN A 380 -5.92 16.38 26.79
CA ASN A 380 -4.91 17.35 27.25
C ASN A 380 -4.42 18.20 26.09
N ARG A 381 -4.08 17.58 24.96
CA ARG A 381 -3.60 18.27 23.76
C ARG A 381 -4.62 19.26 23.22
N ILE A 382 -5.92 18.90 23.20
CA ILE A 382 -6.98 19.83 22.79
C ILE A 382 -7.04 21.03 23.75
N LYS A 383 -7.07 20.79 25.07
CA LYS A 383 -7.26 21.85 26.08
C LYS A 383 -6.03 22.76 26.24
N GLU A 384 -4.84 22.23 26.07
CA GLU A 384 -3.57 22.96 26.23
C GLU A 384 -3.13 23.67 24.94
N ASN A 385 -3.74 23.35 23.80
CA ASN A 385 -3.45 24.03 22.55
C ASN A 385 -3.86 25.51 22.64
N LYS A 386 -2.91 26.40 22.31
CA LYS A 386 -3.06 27.86 22.43
C LYS A 386 -4.19 28.45 21.58
N LEU A 387 -4.63 27.74 20.54
CA LEU A 387 -5.69 28.18 19.63
C LEU A 387 -7.08 27.68 20.03
N TYR A 388 -7.15 26.75 21.00
CA TYR A 388 -8.41 26.25 21.53
C TYR A 388 -9.20 27.38 22.21
N GLY A 389 -10.47 27.54 21.83
CA GLY A 389 -11.34 28.63 22.26
C GLY A 389 -11.08 29.99 21.57
N ILE A 390 -9.93 30.16 20.91
CA ILE A 390 -9.62 31.32 20.06
C ILE A 390 -10.26 31.14 18.69
N ASN A 391 -9.96 30.03 18.02
CA ASN A 391 -10.55 29.66 16.73
C ASN A 391 -11.87 28.93 17.00
N LYS A 392 -12.98 29.69 17.04
CA LYS A 392 -14.27 29.20 17.55
C LYS A 392 -14.86 28.09 16.67
N THR A 393 -14.70 28.17 15.35
CA THR A 393 -15.23 27.16 14.43
C THR A 393 -14.45 25.87 14.56
N SER A 394 -13.12 25.92 14.53
CA SER A 394 -12.23 24.77 14.71
C SER A 394 -12.40 24.09 16.07
N THR A 395 -12.61 24.88 17.13
CA THR A 395 -12.85 24.40 18.49
C THR A 395 -14.08 23.48 18.57
N LYS A 396 -15.16 23.81 17.85
CA LYS A 396 -16.42 23.05 17.88
C LYS A 396 -16.28 21.61 17.38
N TYR A 397 -15.29 21.31 16.54
CA TYR A 397 -15.05 19.94 16.08
C TYR A 397 -14.71 18.98 17.24
N PHE A 398 -14.27 19.50 18.38
CA PHE A 398 -13.90 18.69 19.56
C PHE A 398 -14.98 18.63 20.65
N ASP A 399 -16.12 19.31 20.47
CA ASP A 399 -17.17 19.36 21.49
C ASP A 399 -17.66 17.95 21.87
N ASP A 400 -17.85 17.07 20.89
CA ASP A 400 -18.31 15.68 21.09
C ASP A 400 -17.30 14.80 21.83
N ILE A 401 -16.01 15.14 21.78
CA ILE A 401 -14.93 14.40 22.44
C ILE A 401 -14.78 14.87 23.88
N LEU A 402 -14.89 16.19 24.10
CA LEU A 402 -14.72 16.82 25.41
C LEU A 402 -15.97 16.76 26.29
N SER A 403 -17.16 16.66 25.69
CA SER A 403 -18.42 16.50 26.41
C SER A 403 -18.61 15.05 26.87
N SER A 404 -17.98 14.68 27.99
CA SER A 404 -18.39 13.48 28.73
C SER A 404 -19.87 13.60 29.12
N PRO A 405 -20.67 12.51 29.07
CA PRO A 405 -22.06 12.55 29.49
C PRO A 405 -22.11 13.03 30.94
N ARG A 406 -22.72 14.20 31.17
CA ARG A 406 -23.00 14.67 32.53
C ARG A 406 -23.78 13.56 33.23
N ARG A 407 -23.15 12.87 34.19
CA ARG A 407 -23.85 11.97 35.11
C ARG A 407 -25.05 12.75 35.65
N ARG A 408 -26.26 12.36 35.25
CA ARG A 408 -27.47 12.77 35.97
C ARG A 408 -27.34 12.16 37.34
N ILE A 409 -26.89 12.95 38.31
CA ILE A 409 -27.02 12.63 39.72
C ILE A 409 -28.52 12.51 39.96
N LYS A 410 -28.98 11.30 40.29
CA LYS A 410 -30.35 11.03 40.70
C LYS A 410 -30.63 11.67 42.05
#